data_AF-A0A354XGD3-F1
#
_entry.id   AF-A0A354XGD3-F1
#
_cell.length_a   1.000
_cell.length_b   1.000
_cell.length_c   1.000
_cell.angle_alpha   90.00
_cell.angle_beta   90.00
_cell.angle_gamma   90.00
#
_symmetry.space_group_name_H-M   'P 1'
#
loop_
_entity.id
_entity.type
_entity.pdbx_description
1 polymer ?
#
loop_
_entity_poly.entity_id
_entity_poly.type
_entity_poly.pdbx_seq_one_letter_code
_entity_poly.pdbx_strand_id
1 'polypeptide(L)' 'MPASDNPFYTALALILGMDSDLIDIVVLSLQVSLVAVLIASALALPVGAALALWRFPGRNGLIVVLNALMGLP' A
#
# COMPACT_ATOMS: atom_id res chain seq x y z
N MET A 1 21.34 19.88 -30.53
CA MET A 1 20.73 18.64 -30.01
C MET A 1 21.75 17.52 -30.06
N PRO A 2 22.37 17.13 -28.93
CA PRO A 2 23.00 15.82 -28.83
C PRO A 2 22.03 14.84 -28.16
N ALA A 3 21.71 13.77 -28.89
CA ALA A 3 20.78 12.73 -28.50
C ALA A 3 21.44 11.68 -27.59
N SER A 4 21.63 12.00 -26.31
CA SER A 4 21.99 11.00 -25.28
C SER A 4 21.54 11.34 -23.85
N ASP A 5 20.54 12.20 -23.67
CA ASP A 5 19.83 12.33 -22.40
C ASP A 5 18.91 11.12 -22.24
N ASN A 6 19.45 9.97 -21.84
CA ASN A 6 18.65 8.81 -21.46
C ASN A 6 18.15 9.07 -20.03
N PRO A 7 16.90 9.55 -19.81
CA PRO A 7 16.38 9.81 -18.46
C PRO A 7 16.41 8.55 -17.59
N PHE A 8 16.36 7.37 -18.20
CA PHE A 8 16.58 6.09 -17.53
C PHE A 8 17.98 5.97 -16.92
N TYR A 9 19.03 6.45 -17.59
CA TYR A 9 20.40 6.39 -17.07
C TYR A 9 20.61 7.42 -15.96
N THR A 10 20.02 8.62 -16.08
CA THR A 10 20.04 9.64 -15.01
C THR A 10 19.23 9.18 -13.79
N ALA A 11 18.03 8.63 -13.99
CA ALA A 11 17.24 8.06 -12.90
C ALA A 11 17.96 6.87 -12.24
N LEU A 12 18.58 5.99 -13.04
CA LEU A 12 19.36 4.87 -12.53
C LEU A 12 20.64 5.34 -11.82
N ALA A 13 21.29 6.42 -12.26
CA ALA A 13 22.44 7.02 -11.58
C ALA A 13 22.06 7.77 -10.29
N LEU A 14 20.88 8.36 -10.21
CA LEU A 14 20.34 8.93 -8.96
C LEU A 14 19.94 7.83 -7.96
N ILE A 15 19.41 6.70 -8.45
CA ILE A 15 19.08 5.53 -7.62
C ILE A 15 20.36 4.78 -7.17
N LEU A 16 21.31 4.54 -8.08
CA LEU A 16 22.59 3.86 -7.81
C LEU A 16 23.61 4.76 -7.09
N GLY A 17 23.45 6.08 -7.20
CA GLY A 17 24.24 7.07 -6.48
C GLY A 17 24.02 7.01 -4.97
N MET A 18 23.03 6.24 -4.50
CA MET A 18 22.69 6.04 -3.09
C MET A 18 22.71 7.36 -2.32
N ASP A 19 21.94 8.34 -2.79
CA ASP A 19 21.71 9.54 -2.00
C ASP A 19 21.11 9.07 -0.66
N SER A 20 21.91 9.11 0.41
CA SER A 20 21.63 8.43 1.69
C SER A 20 20.24 8.80 2.20
N ASP A 21 19.84 10.05 1.96
CA ASP A 21 18.55 10.60 2.32
C ASP A 21 17.37 9.91 1.60
N LEU A 22 17.53 9.55 0.32
CA LEU A 22 16.48 8.87 -0.47
C LEU A 22 16.25 7.44 0.03
N ILE A 23 17.32 6.71 0.36
CA ILE A 23 17.22 5.36 0.89
C ILE A 23 16.61 5.38 2.28
N ASP A 24 17.03 6.31 3.14
CA ASP A 24 16.46 6.47 4.48
C ASP A 24 14.97 6.77 4.42
N ILE A 25 14.52 7.64 3.50
CA ILE A 25 13.09 7.92 3.29
C ILE A 25 12.33 6.68 2.80
N VAL A 26 12.88 5.95 1.81
CA VAL A 26 12.22 4.75 1.26
C VAL A 26 12.13 3.65 2.30
N VAL A 27 13.21 3.41 3.05
CA VAL A 27 13.26 2.40 4.12
C VAL A 27 12.28 2.77 5.25
N LEU A 28 12.25 4.04 5.69
CA LEU A 28 11.31 4.49 6.70
C LEU A 28 9.86 4.34 6.22
N SER A 29 9.56 4.75 4.99
CA SER A 29 8.22 4.63 4.41
C SER A 29 7.78 3.17 4.29
N LEU A 30 8.68 2.30 3.82
CA LEU A 30 8.43 0.86 3.76
C LEU A 30 8.21 0.29 5.15
N GLN A 31 9.04 0.63 6.14
CA GLN A 31 8.91 0.15 7.50
C GLN A 31 7.56 0.56 8.12
N VAL A 32 7.17 1.83 7.98
CA VAL A 32 5.89 2.33 8.49
C VAL A 32 4.72 1.63 7.80
N SER A 33 4.76 1.51 6.47
CA SER A 33 3.69 0.87 5.70
C SER A 33 3.58 -0.61 6.03
N LEU A 34 4.69 -1.33 6.15
CA LEU A 34 4.71 -2.75 6.45
C LEU A 34 4.17 -3.04 7.86
N VAL A 35 4.58 -2.24 8.84
CA VAL A 35 4.08 -2.35 10.22
C VAL A 35 2.60 -2.03 10.29
N ALA A 36 2.15 -0.96 9.62
CA ALA A 36 0.74 -0.61 9.54
C ALA A 36 -0.10 -1.73 8.91
N VAL A 37 0.38 -2.31 7.80
CA VAL A 37 -0.28 -3.42 7.10
C VAL A 37 -0.29 -4.69 7.95
N LEU A 38 0.79 -5.00 8.67
CA LEU A 38 0.83 -6.16 9.56
C LEU A 38 -0.20 -6.05 10.69
N ILE A 39 -0.29 -4.89 11.33
CA ILE A 39 -1.29 -4.64 12.38
C ILE A 39 -2.70 -4.66 11.79
N ALA A 40 -2.91 -3.98 10.67
CA ALA A 40 -4.20 -3.93 9.99
C ALA A 40 -4.65 -5.33 9.55
N SER A 41 -3.77 -6.15 8.98
CA SER A 41 -4.10 -7.52 8.55
C SER A 41 -4.35 -8.44 9.74
N ALA A 42 -3.60 -8.32 10.85
CA ALA A 42 -3.86 -9.10 12.06
C ALA A 42 -5.28 -8.87 12.63
N LEU A 43 -5.86 -7.68 12.42
CA LEU A 43 -7.23 -7.35 12.84
C LEU A 43 -8.27 -7.59 11.73
N ALA A 44 -7.96 -7.20 10.49
CA ALA A 44 -8.86 -7.29 9.36
C ALA A 44 -9.07 -8.74 8.88
N LEU A 45 -8.07 -9.61 8.98
CA LEU A 45 -8.19 -11.02 8.61
C LEU A 45 -9.18 -11.78 9.52
N PRO A 46 -9.10 -11.75 10.86
CA PRO A 46 -10.08 -12.43 11.70
C PRO A 46 -11.47 -11.81 11.59
N VAL A 47 -11.58 -10.48 11.49
CA VAL A 47 -12.88 -9.80 11.28
C VAL A 47 -13.48 -10.16 9.92
N GLY A 48 -12.68 -10.16 8.86
CA GLY A 48 -13.09 -10.55 7.51
C GLY A 48 -13.46 -12.04 7.43
N ALA A 49 -12.72 -12.90 8.10
CA ALA A 49 -13.02 -14.33 8.20
C ALA A 49 -14.32 -14.58 8.97
N ALA A 50 -14.53 -13.88 10.09
CA ALA A 50 -15.80 -13.91 10.82
C ALA A 50 -16.95 -13.42 9.94
N LEU A 51 -16.75 -12.37 9.14
CA LEU A 51 -17.73 -11.89 8.16
C LEU A 51 -18.07 -12.89 7.06
N ALA A 52 -17.06 -13.65 6.61
CA ALA A 52 -17.20 -14.63 5.54
C ALA A 52 -17.87 -15.92 6.03
N LEU A 53 -17.56 -16.36 7.26
CA LEU A 53 -18.02 -17.62 7.84
C LEU A 53 -19.37 -17.49 8.56
N TRP A 54 -19.61 -16.41 9.30
CA TRP A 54 -20.90 -16.16 9.95
C TRP A 54 -21.85 -15.41 9.02
N ARG A 55 -22.92 -16.09 8.62
CA ARG A 55 -24.05 -15.48 7.88
C ARG A 55 -24.97 -14.76 8.87
N PHE A 56 -24.54 -13.60 9.37
CA PHE A 56 -25.41 -12.70 10.13
C PHE A 56 -26.29 -11.86 9.17
N PRO A 57 -27.53 -11.53 9.55
CA PRO A 57 -28.48 -10.82 8.67
C PRO A 57 -28.04 -9.40 8.26
N GLY A 58 -27.01 -8.82 8.89
CA GLY A 58 -26.43 -7.51 8.55
C GLY A 58 -25.27 -7.52 7.55
N ARG A 59 -24.84 -8.69 7.05
CA ARG A 59 -23.66 -8.87 6.18
C ARG A 59 -23.70 -7.98 4.93
N ASN A 60 -24.85 -7.88 4.27
CA ASN A 60 -25.00 -7.08 3.06
C ASN A 60 -24.82 -5.58 3.33
N GLY A 61 -25.31 -5.07 4.46
CA GLY A 61 -25.13 -3.66 4.83
C GLY A 61 -23.65 -3.32 5.03
N LEU A 62 -22.91 -4.19 5.72
CA LEU A 62 -21.48 -3.99 5.92
C LEU A 62 -20.68 -4.06 4.60
N ILE A 63 -21.02 -4.99 3.71
CA ILE A 63 -20.39 -5.10 2.39
C ILE A 63 -20.65 -3.83 1.57
N VAL A 64 -21.88 -3.31 1.55
CA VAL A 64 -22.21 -2.07 0.82
C VAL A 64 -21.44 -0.88 1.38
N VAL A 65 -21.33 -0.74 2.70
CA VAL A 65 -20.52 0.34 3.31
C VAL A 65 -19.04 0.20 2.93
N LEU A 66 -18.47 -1.01 3.05
CA LEU A 66 -17.08 -1.27 2.67
C LEU A 66 -16.83 -1.01 1.18
N ASN A 67 -17.75 -1.41 0.30
CA ASN A 67 -17.65 -1.20 -1.13
C ASN A 67 -17.85 0.29 -1.50
N ALA A 68 -18.78 0.97 -0.82
CA ALA A 68 -18.98 2.42 -0.96
C ALA A 68 -17.74 3.20 -0.53
N LEU A 69 -17.04 2.80 0.54
CA LEU A 69 -15.77 3.41 0.93
C LEU A 69 -14.64 3.22 -0.12
N MET A 70 -14.72 2.18 -0.96
CA MET A 70 -13.77 1.95 -2.05
C MET A 70 -14.17 2.62 -3.38
N GLY A 71 -15.44 2.97 -3.57
CA GLY A 71 -15.98 3.38 -4.86
C GLY A 71 -16.91 4.60 -4.82
N LEU A 72 -16.85 5.41 -3.76
CA LEU A 72 -17.60 6.66 -3.70
C LEU A 72 -17.08 7.56 -4.85
N PRO A 73 -17.93 7.92 -5.83
CA PRO A 73 -17.51 8.76 -6.96
C PRO A 73 -17.04 10.15 -6.51
#